data_AF-A0A2V9JGN9-F1
#
_entry.id   AF-A0A2V9JGN9-F1
#
_cell.length_a   1.000
_cell.length_b   1.000
_cell.length_c   1.000
_cell.angle_alpha   90.00
_cell.angle_beta   90.00
_cell.angle_gamma   90.00
#
_symmetry.space_group_name_H-M   'P 1'
#
loop_
_entity.id
_entity.type
_entity.pdbx_description
1 polymer ?
#
loop_
_entity_poly.entity_id
_entity_poly.type
_entity_poly.pdbx_seq_one_letter_code
_entity_poly.pdbx_strand_id
1 'polypeptide(L)'
;MARNALKNVVIVLVGTKYAGNVGAVARAMHNMGLEQLRLVAPECSINEEAVRLARSGEEVLARARLHPSLKSALRAVGLTVGTTGKTGGHRDHAQAPRTLAPRIAEQAARQKVASPGCDDFQL
;
A
#
# COMPACT_ATOMS: atom_id res chain seq x y z
N MET A 1 19.80 9.48 -6.76
CA MET A 1 18.52 9.84 -7.44
C MET A 1 17.37 8.87 -7.10
N ALA A 2 17.54 7.54 -7.07
CA ALA A 2 16.45 6.58 -6.83
C ALA A 2 15.76 6.64 -5.44
N ARG A 3 16.48 6.97 -4.37
CA ARG A 3 15.93 6.99 -2.99
C ARG A 3 14.84 8.03 -2.76
N ASN A 4 14.73 9.04 -3.63
CA ASN A 4 13.70 10.09 -3.52
C ASN A 4 12.37 9.67 -4.17
N ALA A 5 12.40 8.78 -5.17
CA ALA A 5 11.18 8.31 -5.85
C ALA A 5 10.34 7.40 -4.93
N LEU A 6 10.98 6.55 -4.13
CA LEU A 6 10.29 5.67 -3.16
C LEU A 6 9.48 6.45 -2.12
N LYS A 7 9.91 7.67 -1.76
CA LYS A 7 9.16 8.55 -0.87
C LYS A 7 7.81 9.00 -1.43
N ASN A 8 7.61 8.92 -2.75
CA ASN A 8 6.35 9.25 -3.41
C ASN A 8 5.44 8.03 -3.57
N VAL A 9 5.91 6.82 -3.25
CA VAL A 9 5.08 5.62 -3.27
C VAL A 9 4.30 5.52 -1.96
N VAL A 10 2.99 5.33 -2.09
CA VAL A 10 2.03 5.22 -1.00
C VAL A 10 1.39 3.84 -1.07
N ILE A 11 1.48 3.08 0.01
CA ILE A 11 0.71 1.83 0.14
C ILE A 11 -0.61 2.18 0.81
N VAL A 12 -1.72 1.77 0.21
CA VAL A 12 -3.06 2.00 0.73
C VAL A 12 -3.65 0.65 1.06
N LEU A 13 -4.05 0.39 2.30
CA LEU A 13 -4.82 -0.81 2.65
C LEU A 13 -6.27 -0.43 2.85
N VAL A 14 -7.19 -1.17 2.24
CA VAL A 14 -8.64 -0.90 2.29
C VAL A 14 -9.34 -2.07 2.95
N GLY A 15 -10.13 -1.82 3.99
CA GLY A 15 -10.93 -2.86 4.65
C GLY A 15 -10.09 -3.97 5.27
N THR A 16 -8.88 -3.66 5.76
CA THR A 16 -8.03 -4.68 6.41
C THR A 16 -8.70 -5.20 7.67
N LYS A 17 -8.91 -6.53 7.71
CA LYS A 17 -9.61 -7.26 8.77
C LYS A 17 -8.70 -7.69 9.92
N TYR A 18 -7.43 -7.92 9.63
CA TYR A 18 -6.48 -8.48 10.59
C TYR A 18 -5.34 -7.52 10.84
N ALA A 19 -5.13 -7.17 12.11
CA ALA A 19 -4.04 -6.28 12.53
C ALA A 19 -2.67 -6.84 12.14
N GLY A 20 -2.52 -8.17 12.15
CA GLY A 20 -1.31 -8.84 11.69
C GLY A 20 -0.95 -8.57 10.23
N ASN A 21 -1.94 -8.40 9.34
CA ASN A 21 -1.69 -8.05 7.93
C ASN A 21 -1.10 -6.63 7.82
N VAL A 22 -1.61 -5.69 8.63
CA VAL A 22 -1.06 -4.33 8.69
C VAL A 22 0.40 -4.37 9.14
N GLY A 23 0.71 -5.19 10.15
CA GLY A 23 2.08 -5.43 10.61
C GLY A 23 3.00 -6.04 9.55
N ALA A 24 2.55 -7.10 8.88
CA ALA A 24 3.30 -7.76 7.82
C ALA A 24 3.58 -6.82 6.63
N VAL A 25 2.60 -6.00 6.23
CA VAL A 25 2.77 -4.98 5.20
C VAL A 25 3.77 -3.92 5.64
N ALA A 26 3.69 -3.42 6.87
CA ALA A 26 4.64 -2.45 7.40
C ALA A 26 6.08 -2.99 7.40
N ARG A 27 6.27 -4.26 7.74
CA ARG A 27 7.58 -4.94 7.66
C ARG A 27 8.09 -5.02 6.22
N ALA A 28 7.23 -5.43 5.28
CA ALA A 28 7.59 -5.51 3.88
C ALA A 28 7.95 -4.13 3.32
N MET A 29 7.19 -3.09 3.67
CA MET A 29 7.47 -1.71 3.30
C MET A 29 8.84 -1.25 3.81
N HIS A 30 9.15 -1.49 5.08
CA HIS A 30 10.45 -1.13 5.66
C HIS A 30 11.61 -1.79 4.91
N ASN A 31 11.52 -3.10 4.64
CA ASN A 31 12.54 -3.84 3.89
C ASN A 31 12.74 -3.31 2.47
N MET A 32 11.70 -2.73 1.87
CA MET A 32 11.71 -2.15 0.52
C MET A 32 12.01 -0.65 0.51
N GLY A 33 12.25 -0.02 1.67
CA GLY A 33 12.50 1.41 1.80
C GLY A 33 11.28 2.30 1.55
N LEU A 34 10.08 1.77 1.78
CA LEU A 34 8.79 2.48 1.67
C LEU A 34 8.34 2.96 3.05
N GLU A 35 7.84 4.19 3.11
CA GLU A 35 7.51 4.84 4.39
C GLU A 35 6.04 5.30 4.51
N GLN A 36 5.31 5.46 3.38
CA GLN A 36 3.95 6.01 3.40
C GLN A 36 2.88 4.91 3.39
N LEU A 37 2.28 4.66 4.55
CA LEU A 37 1.13 3.74 4.70
C LEU A 37 -0.16 4.54 4.95
N ARG A 38 -1.23 4.23 4.21
CA ARG A 38 -2.58 4.75 4.44
C ARG A 38 -3.54 3.59 4.67
N LEU A 39 -4.40 3.71 5.66
CA LEU A 39 -5.43 2.72 5.98
C LEU A 39 -6.81 3.35 5.73
N VAL A 40 -7.64 2.68 4.96
CA VAL A 40 -8.97 3.13 4.57
C VAL A 40 -9.99 2.18 5.17
N ALA A 41 -10.87 2.73 6.02
CA ALA A 41 -11.92 1.96 6.70
C ALA A 41 -11.41 0.58 7.22
N PRO A 42 -10.30 0.52 7.99
CA PRO A 42 -9.83 -0.75 8.52
C PRO A 42 -10.86 -1.33 9.50
N GLU A 43 -11.09 -2.63 9.42
CA GLU A 43 -11.97 -3.36 10.34
C GLU A 43 -11.22 -3.79 11.62
N CYS A 44 -9.89 -3.63 11.64
CA CYS A 44 -9.04 -3.82 12.81
C CYS A 44 -8.36 -2.54 13.28
N SER A 45 -7.98 -2.49 14.56
CA SER A 45 -7.06 -1.48 15.09
C SER A 45 -5.60 -1.93 14.95
N ILE A 46 -4.67 -0.96 14.89
CA ILE A 46 -3.24 -1.25 15.07
C ILE A 46 -3.04 -1.62 16.53
N ASN A 47 -2.82 -2.90 16.81
CA ASN A 47 -2.69 -3.46 18.16
C ASN A 47 -1.32 -4.13 18.35
N GLU A 48 -1.11 -4.79 19.49
CA GLU A 48 0.14 -5.51 19.79
C GLU A 48 0.52 -6.56 18.74
N GLU A 49 -0.46 -7.18 18.08
CA GLU A 49 -0.22 -8.15 17.02
C GLU A 49 0.39 -7.48 15.77
N ALA A 50 -0.15 -6.33 15.37
CA ALA A 50 0.40 -5.52 14.28
C ALA A 50 1.85 -5.11 14.57
N VAL A 51 2.11 -4.63 15.79
CA VAL A 51 3.45 -4.22 16.24
C VAL A 51 4.42 -5.42 16.21
N ARG A 52 4.00 -6.55 16.77
CA ARG A 52 4.80 -7.79 16.81
C ARG A 52 5.18 -8.29 15.41
N LEU A 53 4.28 -8.17 14.43
CA LEU A 53 4.52 -8.61 13.06
C LEU A 53 5.30 -7.59 12.23
N ALA A 54 5.22 -6.30 12.55
CA ALA A 54 6.00 -5.25 11.90
C ALA A 54 7.50 -5.38 12.16
N ARG A 55 7.91 -5.74 13.38
CA ARG A 55 9.32 -5.80 13.79
C ARG A 55 10.06 -4.51 13.42
N SER A 56 11.00 -4.55 12.47
CA SER A 56 11.72 -3.36 11.98
C SER A 56 10.81 -2.31 11.29
N GLY A 57 9.56 -2.65 10.97
CA GLY A 57 8.58 -1.76 10.34
C GLY A 57 7.73 -0.91 11.30
N GLU A 58 8.03 -0.88 12.60
CA GLU A 58 7.27 -0.08 13.59
C GLU A 58 7.15 1.40 13.21
N GLU A 59 8.20 2.01 12.64
CA GLU A 59 8.15 3.40 12.18
C GLU A 59 7.09 3.63 11.09
N VAL A 60 6.86 2.64 10.22
CA VAL A 60 5.84 2.70 9.17
C VAL A 60 4.44 2.65 9.78
N LEU A 61 4.24 1.82 10.80
CA LEU A 61 2.99 1.77 11.56
C LEU A 61 2.73 3.09 12.30
N ALA A 62 3.75 3.63 12.96
CA ALA A 62 3.64 4.89 13.70
C ALA A 62 3.29 6.08 12.79
N ARG A 63 3.72 6.04 11.53
CA ARG A 63 3.42 7.06 10.50
C ARG A 63 2.16 6.76 9.69
N ALA A 64 1.49 5.63 9.92
CA ALA A 64 0.33 5.22 9.16
C ALA A 64 -0.82 6.22 9.33
N ARG A 65 -1.46 6.60 8.23
CA ARG A 65 -2.58 7.57 8.23
C ARG A 65 -3.91 6.88 8.02
N LEU A 66 -4.85 7.10 8.93
CA LEU A 66 -6.24 6.66 8.79
C LEU A 66 -7.02 7.60 7.87
N HIS A 67 -7.82 7.02 6.98
CA HIS A 67 -8.63 7.74 6.01
C HIS A 67 -10.07 7.18 6.02
N PRO A 68 -11.10 8.05 5.99
CA PRO A 68 -12.50 7.60 6.04
C PRO A 68 -12.99 6.98 4.72
N SER A 69 -12.29 7.21 3.61
CA SER A 69 -12.68 6.66 2.30
C SER A 69 -11.49 6.54 1.34
N LEU A 70 -11.62 5.66 0.35
CA LEU A 70 -10.59 5.48 -0.68
C LEU A 70 -10.33 6.78 -1.44
N LYS A 71 -11.39 7.53 -1.77
CA LYS A 71 -11.29 8.86 -2.39
C LYS A 71 -10.40 9.79 -1.56
N SER A 72 -10.53 9.77 -0.24
CA SER A 72 -9.69 10.60 0.64
C SER A 72 -8.24 10.16 0.69
N ALA A 73 -8.00 8.84 0.64
CA ALA A 73 -6.65 8.26 0.64
C ALA A 73 -5.95 8.40 -0.70
N LEU A 74 -6.67 8.59 -1.82
CA LEU A 74 -6.10 8.80 -3.14
C LEU A 74 -5.95 10.29 -3.51
N ARG A 75 -6.30 11.23 -2.62
CA ARG A 75 -6.07 12.66 -2.89
C ARG A 75 -4.58 12.93 -3.14
N ALA A 76 -4.33 13.68 -4.22
CA ALA A 76 -2.99 14.03 -4.72
C ALA A 76 -2.12 12.83 -5.14
N VAL A 77 -2.74 11.70 -5.51
CA VAL A 77 -2.07 10.56 -6.15
C VAL A 77 -2.28 10.67 -7.66
N GLY A 78 -1.19 10.70 -8.43
CA GLY A 78 -1.22 10.83 -9.89
C GLY A 78 -1.32 9.49 -10.64
N LEU A 79 -1.00 8.38 -9.97
CA LEU A 79 -1.16 7.02 -10.50
C LEU A 79 -1.67 6.07 -9.41
N THR A 80 -2.75 5.35 -9.68
CA THR A 80 -3.28 4.33 -8.77
C THR A 80 -3.15 2.94 -9.41
N VAL A 81 -2.64 1.97 -8.65
CA VAL A 81 -2.42 0.58 -9.10
C VAL A 81 -3.11 -0.38 -8.14
N GLY A 82 -4.27 -0.93 -8.54
CA GLY A 82 -4.94 -1.97 -7.75
C GLY A 82 -4.20 -3.31 -7.81
N THR A 83 -4.01 -3.98 -6.67
CA THR A 83 -3.52 -5.37 -6.63
C THR A 83 -4.68 -6.35 -6.44
N THR A 84 -4.69 -7.45 -7.19
CA THR A 84 -5.68 -8.53 -7.03
C THR A 84 -5.02 -9.90 -7.14
N GLY A 85 -5.46 -10.85 -6.32
CA GLY A 85 -5.05 -12.26 -6.40
C GLY A 85 -5.93 -13.12 -7.33
N LYS A 86 -7.00 -12.55 -7.89
CA LYS A 86 -7.94 -13.25 -8.80
C LYS A 86 -7.67 -12.86 -10.26
N THR A 87 -7.59 -13.86 -11.14
CA THR A 87 -7.43 -13.69 -12.59
C THR A 87 -8.78 -13.84 -13.33
N GLY A 88 -9.05 -12.99 -14.33
CA GLY A 88 -10.24 -13.03 -15.22
C GLY A 88 -11.34 -11.99 -14.91
N GLY A 89 -12.05 -11.40 -15.88
CA GLY A 89 -13.02 -10.28 -15.71
C GLY A 89 -12.68 -9.06 -16.58
N HIS A 90 -13.13 -7.84 -16.25
CA HIS A 90 -12.70 -6.55 -16.89
C HIS A 90 -11.22 -6.19 -16.59
N ARG A 91 -10.35 -7.19 -16.51
CA ARG A 91 -8.97 -7.13 -16.01
C ARG A 91 -7.95 -7.29 -17.15
N ASP A 92 -8.33 -6.87 -18.37
CA ASP A 92 -7.52 -6.98 -19.59
C ASP A 92 -6.17 -6.24 -19.50
N HIS A 93 -6.00 -5.38 -18.49
CA HIS A 93 -4.77 -4.64 -18.19
C HIS A 93 -4.00 -5.13 -16.96
N ALA A 94 -4.33 -6.31 -16.43
CA ALA A 94 -3.57 -6.89 -15.31
C ALA A 94 -2.14 -7.22 -15.77
N GLN A 95 -1.15 -6.62 -15.09
CA GLN A 95 0.27 -6.85 -15.37
C GLN A 95 0.93 -7.51 -14.16
N ALA A 96 1.89 -8.40 -14.42
CA ALA A 96 2.71 -8.98 -13.36
C ALA A 96 3.47 -7.87 -12.61
N PRO A 97 3.67 -7.99 -11.28
CA PRO A 97 4.37 -6.97 -10.49
C PRO A 97 5.74 -6.60 -11.05
N ARG A 98 6.48 -7.59 -11.58
CA ARG A 98 7.80 -7.39 -12.22
C ARG A 98 7.75 -6.48 -13.45
N THR A 99 6.66 -6.55 -14.22
CA THR A 99 6.47 -5.73 -15.42
C THR A 99 6.03 -4.30 -15.07
N LEU A 100 5.26 -4.15 -13.99
CA LEU A 100 4.71 -2.86 -13.59
C LEU A 100 5.65 -2.05 -12.69
N ALA A 101 6.52 -2.71 -11.93
CA ALA A 101 7.44 -2.05 -10.99
C ALA A 101 8.34 -0.98 -11.63
N PRO A 102 8.94 -1.16 -12.83
CA PRO A 102 9.70 -0.09 -13.49
C PRO A 102 8.85 1.13 -13.83
N ARG A 103 7.61 0.93 -14.30
CA ARG A 103 6.66 2.01 -14.62
C ARG A 103 6.24 2.76 -13.35
N ILE A 104 5.99 2.03 -12.26
CA ILE A 104 5.70 2.62 -10.96
C ILE A 104 6.90 3.47 -10.49
N ALA A 105 8.13 2.97 -10.62
CA ALA A 105 9.33 3.70 -10.20
C ALA A 105 9.55 4.97 -11.02
N GLU A 106 9.33 4.93 -12.33
CA GLU A 106 9.42 6.12 -13.20
C GLU A 106 8.38 7.17 -12.82
N GLN A 107 7.14 6.75 -12.57
CA GLN A 107 6.04 7.63 -12.21
C GLN A 107 6.22 8.19 -10.78
N ALA A 108 6.74 7.38 -9.86
CA ALA A 108 7.08 7.79 -8.51
C ALA A 108 8.20 8.85 -8.48
N ALA A 109 9.05 8.92 -9.51
CA ALA A 109 10.02 10.01 -9.64
C ALA A 109 9.36 11.37 -9.96
N ARG A 110 8.12 11.37 -10.48
CA ARG A 110 7.41 12.58 -10.95
C ARG A 110 6.20 12.95 -10.10
N GLN A 111 5.52 11.96 -9.52
CA GLN A 111 4.24 12.13 -8.82
C GLN A 111 3.99 11.02 -7.80
N LYS A 112 3.02 11.21 -6.91
CA LYS A 112 2.66 10.17 -5.93
C LYS A 112 1.97 8.99 -6.61
N VAL A 113 2.38 7.78 -6.26
CA VAL A 113 1.78 6.53 -6.75
C VAL A 113 1.16 5.79 -5.59
N ALA A 114 -0.10 5.36 -5.70
CA ALA A 114 -0.76 4.56 -4.68
C ALA A 114 -1.01 3.13 -5.16
N SER A 115 -0.73 2.15 -4.30
CA SER A 115 -1.14 0.77 -4.51
C SER A 115 -2.17 0.37 -3.46
N PRO A 116 -3.47 0.28 -3.80
CA PRO A 116 -4.47 -0.34 -2.93
C PRO A 116 -4.20 -1.84 -2.82
N GLY A 117 -3.72 -2.25 -1.64
CA GLY A 117 -3.68 -3.63 -1.20
C GLY A 117 -5.09 -4.09 -0.86
N CYS A 118 -5.41 -5.32 -1.25
CA CYS A 118 -6.74 -5.87 -1.20
C CYS A 118 -6.77 -7.10 -0.27
N ASP A 119 -7.35 -6.97 0.93
CA ASP A 119 -7.60 -8.11 1.81
C ASP A 119 -8.91 -8.84 1.46
N ASP A 120 -9.85 -8.24 0.72
CA ASP A 120 -11.08 -8.96 0.29
C ASP A 120 -11.97 -8.26 -0.77
N PHE A 121 -11.53 -7.18 -1.41
CA PHE A 121 -12.33 -6.52 -2.46
C PHE A 121 -12.17 -7.18 -3.82
N GLN A 122 -13.29 -7.72 -4.33
CA GLN A 122 -13.46 -7.94 -5.75
C GLN A 122 -13.46 -6.59 -6.47
N LEU A 123 -12.35 -6.24 -7.11
CA LEU A 123 -12.39 -5.44 -8.34
C LEU A 123 -12.75 -6.36 -9.50
#